data_AF-A0A936XVG9-F1
#
_entry.id   AF-A0A936XVG9-F1
#
_cell.length_a   1.000
_cell.length_b   1.000
_cell.length_c   1.000
_cell.angle_alpha   90.00
_cell.angle_beta   90.00
_cell.angle_gamma   90.00
#
_symmetry.space_group_name_H-M   'P 1'
#
loop_
_entity.id
_entity.type
_entity.pdbx_description
1 polymer ?
#
loop_
_entity_poly.entity_id
_entity_poly.type
_entity_poly.pdbx_seq_one_letter_code
_entity_poly.pdbx_strand_id
1 'polypeptide(L)'
;MQELITRLTEKAGISAEQATKTIETIKEFVKEKFPMLGGAVDNMFAGSADNATSAAVPVAGAPKAEEHSMLDKISDVIPGQAGEKIEDFAKKASDKAEDVFDSVKDKLSGMFGGDKK
;
A
#
# COMPACT_ATOMS: atom_id res chain seq x y z
N MET A 1 7.10 7.84 -0.96
CA MET A 1 7.03 8.74 0.22
C MET A 1 5.62 9.13 0.60
N GLN A 2 4.66 9.25 -0.32
CA GLN A 2 3.31 9.70 0.05
C GLN A 2 2.65 8.85 1.14
N GLU A 3 2.76 7.53 1.06
CA GLU A 3 2.29 6.62 2.11
C GLU A 3 2.96 6.89 3.48
N LEU A 4 4.27 7.18 3.48
CA LEU A 4 5.00 7.50 4.71
C LEU A 4 4.57 8.84 5.29
N ILE A 5 4.36 9.86 4.44
CA ILE A 5 3.83 11.16 4.83
C ILE A 5 2.44 10.97 5.44
N THR A 6 1.53 10.26 4.77
CA THR A 6 0.19 9.96 5.29
C THR A 6 0.24 9.26 6.65
N ARG A 7 1.11 8.26 6.80
CA ARG A 7 1.27 7.58 8.10
C ARG A 7 1.78 8.51 9.19
N LEU A 8 2.72 9.40 8.88
CA LEU A 8 3.24 10.39 9.83
C LEU A 8 2.17 11.40 10.21
N THR A 9 1.39 11.89 9.24
CA THR A 9 0.30 12.84 9.52
C THR A 9 -0.80 12.19 10.37
N GLU A 10 -1.19 10.95 10.06
CA GLU A 10 -2.26 10.24 10.77
C GLU A 10 -1.85 9.77 12.17
N LYS A 11 -0.62 9.25 12.32
CA LYS A 11 -0.17 8.65 13.58
C LYS A 11 0.55 9.61 14.51
N ALA A 12 1.32 10.55 13.95
CA ALA A 12 2.04 11.54 14.74
C ALA A 12 1.30 12.88 14.82
N GLY A 13 0.23 13.07 14.04
CA GLY A 13 -0.57 14.30 14.08
C GLY A 13 0.15 15.53 13.54
N ILE A 14 1.21 15.34 12.74
CA ILE A 14 2.02 16.43 12.17
C ILE A 14 1.51 16.84 10.79
N SER A 15 1.86 18.05 10.34
CA SER A 15 1.50 18.48 8.98
C SER A 15 2.32 17.74 7.92
N ALA A 16 1.84 17.75 6.67
CA ALA A 16 2.57 17.15 5.55
C ALA A 16 3.97 17.78 5.37
N GLU A 17 4.10 19.09 5.54
CA GLU A 17 5.41 19.77 5.48
C GLU A 17 6.35 19.30 6.60
N GLN A 18 5.83 19.13 7.81
CA GLN A 18 6.61 18.60 8.93
C GLN A 18 7.01 17.14 8.70
N ALA A 19 6.13 16.32 8.13
CA ALA A 19 6.45 14.95 7.75
C ALA A 19 7.59 14.89 6.73
N THR A 20 7.54 15.71 5.67
CA THR A 20 8.61 15.80 4.67
C THR A 20 9.95 16.18 5.32
N LYS A 21 9.95 17.23 6.14
CA LYS A 21 11.16 17.71 6.83
C LYS A 21 11.71 16.68 7.83
N THR A 22 10.82 15.91 8.46
CA THR A 22 11.20 14.80 9.34
C THR A 22 11.90 13.69 8.55
N ILE A 23 11.35 13.31 7.40
CA ILE A 23 11.93 12.30 6.52
C ILE A 23 13.31 12.74 6.02
N GLU A 24 13.48 14.00 5.63
CA GLU A 24 14.77 14.56 5.22
C GLU A 24 15.80 14.51 6.35
N THR A 25 15.40 14.90 7.57
CA THR A 25 16.28 14.86 8.74
C THR A 25 16.74 13.42 9.04
N ILE A 26 15.83 12.45 8.94
CA ILE A 26 16.16 11.03 9.12
C ILE A 26 17.09 10.54 8.00
N LYS A 27 16.82 10.94 6.75
CA LYS A 27 17.66 10.60 5.60
C LYS A 27 19.10 11.06 5.82
N GLU A 28 19.28 12.32 6.22
CA GLU A 28 20.60 12.88 6.50
C GLU A 28 21.29 12.16 7.67
N PHE A 29 20.57 11.92 8.76
CA PHE A 29 21.11 11.21 9.93
C PHE A 29 21.57 9.78 9.56
N VAL A 30 20.79 9.05 8.77
CA VAL A 30 21.17 7.70 8.32
C VAL A 30 22.39 7.76 7.40
N LYS A 31 22.47 8.74 6.50
CA LYS A 31 23.65 8.92 5.64
C LYS A 31 24.91 9.25 6.44
N GLU A 32 24.79 10.06 7.49
CA GLU A 32 25.89 10.39 8.40
C GLU A 32 26.34 9.16 9.19
N LYS A 33 25.40 8.40 9.77
CA LYS A 33 25.72 7.23 10.62
C LYS A 33 26.13 6.00 9.82
N PHE A 34 25.60 5.85 8.62
CA PHE A 34 25.79 4.67 7.77
C PHE A 34 26.14 5.10 6.34
N PRO A 35 27.34 5.68 6.12
CA PRO A 35 27.73 6.20 4.81
C PRO A 35 27.74 5.12 3.72
N MET A 36 27.98 3.86 4.08
CA MET A 36 27.90 2.72 3.16
C MET A 36 26.50 2.51 2.57
N LEU A 37 25.45 2.97 3.26
CA LEU A 37 24.05 2.87 2.81
C LEU A 37 23.61 4.11 2.02
N GLY A 38 24.45 5.15 1.89
CA GLY A 38 24.04 6.45 1.37
C GLY A 38 23.38 6.40 0.00
N GLY A 39 23.95 5.64 -0.94
CA GLY A 39 23.38 5.44 -2.27
C GLY A 39 22.04 4.68 -2.26
N ALA A 40 21.88 3.69 -1.40
CA ALA A 40 20.63 2.94 -1.26
C ALA A 40 19.53 3.81 -0.64
N VAL A 41 19.87 4.60 0.38
CA VAL A 41 18.99 5.57 1.03
C VAL A 41 18.56 6.64 0.02
N ASP A 42 19.50 7.20 -0.75
CA ASP A 42 19.16 8.17 -1.80
C ASP A 42 18.20 7.59 -2.83
N ASN A 43 18.41 6.36 -3.32
CA ASN A 43 17.49 5.70 -4.25
C ASN A 43 16.10 5.44 -3.65
N MET A 44 16.03 5.00 -2.39
CA MET A 44 14.77 4.71 -1.70
C MET A 44 13.91 5.98 -1.53
N PHE A 45 14.56 7.14 -1.33
CA PHE A 45 13.88 8.42 -1.14
C PHE A 45 13.76 9.27 -2.44
N ALA A 46 14.51 8.96 -3.51
CA ALA A 46 14.48 9.71 -4.78
C ALA A 46 13.22 9.46 -5.61
N GLY A 47 12.69 8.23 -5.65
CA GLY A 47 11.49 7.86 -6.43
C GLY A 47 10.17 8.47 -5.92
N SER A 48 10.24 9.54 -5.16
CA SER A 48 9.11 10.20 -4.52
C SER A 48 9.12 11.72 -4.63
N ALA A 49 10.19 12.31 -5.17
CA ALA A 49 10.21 13.73 -5.51
C ALA A 49 9.43 14.03 -6.81
N ASP A 50 9.26 13.03 -7.69
CA ASP A 50 8.65 13.20 -9.01
C ASP A 50 7.11 13.07 -9.06
N ASN A 51 6.44 12.76 -7.94
CA ASN A 51 4.97 12.64 -7.93
C ASN A 51 4.22 13.94 -7.58
N ALA A 52 4.92 15.08 -7.54
CA ALA A 52 4.31 16.41 -7.36
C ALA A 52 4.22 17.23 -8.68
N THR A 53 4.65 16.67 -9.81
CA THR A 53 4.55 17.29 -11.13
C THR A 53 4.12 16.27 -12.18
N SER A 54 2.82 15.99 -12.25
CA SER A 54 2.23 15.59 -13.52
C SER A 54 2.00 16.86 -14.34
N ALA A 55 3.01 17.29 -15.12
CA ALA A 55 2.84 18.09 -16.34
C ALA A 55 4.19 18.30 -17.06
N ALA A 56 4.30 17.70 -18.25
CA ALA A 56 5.16 18.07 -19.38
C ALA A 56 6.68 17.75 -19.34
N VAL A 57 7.05 16.65 -20.01
CA VAL A 57 8.09 16.66 -21.06
C VAL A 57 7.63 15.81 -22.25
N PRO A 58 7.65 16.31 -23.50
CA PRO A 58 7.35 15.51 -24.68
C PRO A 58 8.60 14.72 -25.08
N VAL A 59 8.56 13.40 -24.95
CA VAL A 59 9.56 12.53 -25.59
C VAL A 59 9.08 12.20 -27.01
N ALA A 60 9.51 13.02 -27.98
CA ALA A 60 9.40 12.68 -29.39
C ALA A 60 10.47 11.62 -29.71
N GLY A 61 10.04 10.37 -29.85
CA GLY A 61 10.90 9.25 -30.23
C GLY A 61 10.19 7.90 -30.15
N ALA A 62 9.08 7.73 -30.87
CA ALA A 62 8.53 6.40 -31.14
C ALA A 62 9.32 5.75 -32.31
N PRO A 63 9.51 4.42 -32.28
CA PRO A 63 8.48 3.61 -32.90
C PRO A 63 8.07 2.38 -32.07
N LYS A 64 6.73 2.24 -32.00
CA LYS A 64 5.95 1.02 -32.23
C LYS A 64 5.98 -0.10 -31.15
N ALA A 65 4.80 -0.24 -30.55
CA ALA A 65 4.16 -1.46 -30.08
C ALA A 65 4.88 -2.26 -28.98
N GLU A 66 4.27 -2.33 -27.79
CA GLU A 66 4.05 -3.57 -27.02
C GLU A 66 3.32 -3.24 -25.70
N GLU A 67 1.98 -3.17 -25.75
CA GLU A 67 1.12 -3.29 -24.57
C GLU A 67 1.08 -4.75 -24.03
N HIS A 68 2.21 -5.46 -24.06
CA HIS A 68 2.27 -6.90 -23.76
C HIS A 68 3.34 -7.30 -22.73
N SER A 69 4.01 -6.37 -22.04
CA SER A 69 5.12 -6.76 -21.15
C SER A 69 4.74 -6.98 -19.67
N MET A 70 3.58 -6.48 -19.22
CA MET A 70 3.20 -6.56 -17.80
C MET A 70 2.00 -7.48 -17.51
N LEU A 71 1.05 -7.62 -18.44
CA LEU A 71 -0.05 -8.58 -18.28
C LEU A 71 0.44 -10.03 -18.46
N ASP A 72 1.41 -10.22 -19.35
CA ASP A 72 1.96 -11.52 -19.76
C ASP A 72 2.75 -12.21 -18.64
N LYS A 73 3.50 -11.41 -17.86
CA LYS A 73 4.27 -11.90 -16.70
C LYS A 73 3.42 -12.28 -15.49
N ILE A 74 2.24 -11.68 -15.34
CA ILE A 74 1.33 -12.01 -14.23
C ILE A 74 0.55 -13.30 -14.55
N SER A 75 0.24 -13.55 -15.83
CA SER A 75 -0.31 -14.84 -16.27
C SER A 75 0.69 -15.99 -16.20
N ASP A 76 1.98 -15.73 -16.42
CA ASP A 76 3.02 -16.78 -16.42
C ASP A 76 3.35 -17.29 -14.99
N VAL A 77 3.20 -16.43 -13.98
CA VAL A 77 3.49 -16.76 -12.57
C VAL A 77 2.23 -17.17 -11.79
N ILE A 78 1.05 -17.12 -12.40
CA ILE A 78 -0.15 -17.77 -11.89
C ILE A 78 -0.71 -18.73 -12.96
N PRO A 79 -0.03 -19.86 -13.20
CA PRO A 79 -0.56 -20.90 -14.07
C PRO A 79 -1.77 -21.54 -13.38
N GLY A 80 -2.97 -21.20 -13.85
CA GLY A 80 -4.17 -22.06 -14.03
C GLY A 80 -4.61 -23.09 -12.96
N GLN A 81 -4.00 -23.16 -11.78
CA GLN A 81 -4.27 -24.14 -10.71
C GLN A 81 -4.76 -23.49 -9.41
N ALA A 82 -4.81 -22.15 -9.36
CA ALA A 82 -5.23 -21.41 -8.17
C ALA A 82 -6.71 -20.99 -8.18
N GLY A 83 -7.47 -21.25 -9.25
CA GLY A 83 -8.90 -20.95 -9.30
C GLY A 83 -9.70 -21.78 -8.28
N GLU A 84 -9.45 -23.09 -8.23
CA GLU A 84 -10.17 -24.02 -7.35
C GLU A 84 -9.85 -23.77 -5.85
N LYS A 85 -8.60 -23.42 -5.53
CA LYS A 85 -8.16 -23.19 -4.14
C LYS A 85 -8.58 -21.83 -3.59
N ILE A 86 -8.76 -20.83 -4.45
CA ILE A 86 -9.28 -19.52 -4.06
C ILE A 86 -10.80 -19.61 -3.84
N GLU A 87 -11.52 -20.40 -4.62
CA GLU A 87 -12.94 -20.68 -4.36
C GLU A 87 -13.15 -21.44 -3.05
N ASP A 88 -12.34 -22.45 -2.73
CA ASP A 88 -12.42 -23.14 -1.44
C ASP A 88 -12.02 -22.23 -0.26
N PHE A 89 -11.04 -21.34 -0.45
CA PHE A 89 -10.67 -20.37 0.58
C PHE A 89 -11.75 -19.29 0.75
N ALA A 90 -12.38 -18.85 -0.34
CA ALA A 90 -13.49 -17.90 -0.32
C ALA A 90 -14.75 -18.51 0.29
N LYS A 91 -15.10 -19.76 -0.02
CA LYS A 91 -16.23 -20.47 0.62
C LYS A 91 -15.98 -20.72 2.10
N LYS A 92 -14.78 -21.20 2.46
CA LYS A 92 -14.43 -21.43 3.87
C LYS A 92 -14.29 -20.13 4.66
N ALA A 93 -13.88 -19.05 4.01
CA ALA A 93 -13.87 -17.71 4.60
C ALA A 93 -15.28 -17.11 4.66
N SER A 94 -16.17 -17.36 3.70
CA SER A 94 -17.54 -16.86 3.75
C SER A 94 -18.33 -17.56 4.86
N ASP A 95 -18.26 -18.89 4.95
CA ASP A 95 -18.92 -19.66 6.01
C ASP A 95 -18.43 -19.21 7.40
N LYS A 96 -17.11 -18.98 7.53
CA LYS A 96 -16.53 -18.52 8.81
C LYS A 96 -16.74 -17.03 9.07
N ALA A 97 -16.84 -16.20 8.03
CA ALA A 97 -17.10 -14.78 8.16
C ALA A 97 -18.57 -14.53 8.52
N GLU A 98 -19.52 -15.30 7.98
CA GLU A 98 -20.93 -15.25 8.39
C GLU A 98 -21.06 -15.65 9.86
N ASP A 99 -20.47 -16.77 10.30
CA ASP A 99 -20.54 -17.22 11.70
C ASP A 99 -19.90 -16.23 12.70
N VAL A 100 -18.78 -15.60 12.33
CA VAL A 100 -18.08 -14.63 13.20
C VAL A 100 -18.78 -13.28 13.16
N PHE A 101 -19.28 -12.84 12.01
CA PHE A 101 -20.06 -11.60 11.91
C PHE A 101 -21.38 -11.72 12.65
N ASP A 102 -22.08 -12.86 12.55
CA ASP A 102 -23.29 -13.10 13.33
C ASP A 102 -22.98 -13.25 14.81
N SER A 103 -21.94 -13.99 15.23
CA SER A 103 -21.58 -14.07 16.65
C SER A 103 -21.19 -12.70 17.25
N VAL A 104 -20.55 -11.84 16.47
CA VAL A 104 -20.21 -10.47 16.89
C VAL A 104 -21.44 -9.58 16.87
N LYS A 105 -22.30 -9.69 15.87
CA LYS A 105 -23.55 -8.93 15.76
C LYS A 105 -24.54 -9.33 16.85
N ASP A 106 -24.63 -10.60 17.21
CA ASP A 106 -25.51 -11.11 18.26
C ASP A 106 -25.04 -10.66 19.64
N LYS A 107 -23.72 -10.71 19.90
CA LYS A 107 -23.13 -10.13 21.12
C LYS A 107 -23.23 -8.61 21.18
N LEU A 108 -23.05 -7.92 20.05
CA LEU A 108 -23.20 -6.47 19.97
C LEU A 108 -24.66 -6.06 20.14
N SER A 109 -25.59 -6.79 19.53
CA SER A 109 -27.04 -6.57 19.67
C SER A 109 -27.51 -6.86 21.09
N GLY A 110 -27.01 -7.93 21.72
CA GLY A 110 -27.29 -8.26 23.12
C GLY A 110 -26.67 -7.27 24.12
N MET A 111 -25.66 -6.50 23.72
CA MET A 111 -24.96 -5.53 24.59
C MET A 111 -25.38 -4.07 24.33
N PHE A 112 -25.90 -3.76 23.13
CA PHE A 112 -26.35 -2.41 22.76
C PHE A 112 -27.89 -2.28 22.67
N GLY A 113 -28.60 -3.41 22.62
CA GLY A 113 -30.06 -3.48 22.48
C GLY A 113 -30.79 -3.96 23.74
N GLY A 114 -30.21 -3.75 24.92
CA GLY A 114 -30.88 -4.00 26.20
C GLY A 114 -32.21 -3.27 26.28
N ASP A 115 -33.28 -4.07 26.35
CA ASP A 115 -34.66 -3.73 26.71
C ASP A 115 -35.32 -2.55 26.00
N LYS A 116 -36.05 -2.87 24.91
CA LYS A 116 -37.32 -2.20 24.63
C LYS A 116 -38.45 -3.05 25.23
N LYS A 117 -38.74 -2.84 26.52
CA LYS A 117 -39.98 -3.27 27.16
C LYS A 117 -40.50 -2.17 28.07
#